data_AF-A0A1T3VUC3-F1
#
_entry.id   AF-A0A1T3VUC3-F1
#
_cell.length_a   1.000
_cell.length_b   1.000
_cell.length_c   1.000
_cell.angle_alpha   90.00
_cell.angle_beta   90.00
_cell.angle_gamma   90.00
#
_symmetry.space_group_name_H-M   'P 1'
#
loop_
_entity.id
_entity.type
_entity.pdbx_description
1 polymer ?
#
loop_
_entity_poly.entity_id
_entity_poly.type
_entity_poly.pdbx_seq_one_letter_code
_entity_poly.pdbx_strand_id
1 'polypeptide(L)'
;PYMAALPGGFGSLYFPGMKATVQGDTPLLDSEIAAANGVATARALARMYGAIANGGEIDGTRFLSRELVAGLTGPRSLHPDGSIGMPMAFHLGYHSLPFPGILPGFGHVGLGGSLGWADPATGLAFGYAHNRLLTPFVVADQAGFVATAALIRRGVARARDRGFTGIPRLGAGFQGPATAAG
;
A
#
# COMPACT_ATOMS: atom_id res chain seq x y z
N PRO A 1 17.29 18.37 29.96
CA PRO A 1 16.25 17.32 29.99
C PRO A 1 16.41 16.36 28.80
N TYR A 2 16.95 15.18 29.06
CA TYR A 2 17.14 14.11 28.08
C TYR A 2 15.75 13.60 27.69
N MET A 3 15.25 13.98 26.50
CA MET A 3 14.06 13.34 25.97
C MET A 3 14.39 11.87 25.78
N ALA A 4 13.67 10.98 26.45
CA ALA A 4 13.76 9.55 26.24
C ALA A 4 13.73 9.29 24.73
N ALA A 5 14.69 8.49 24.24
CA ALA A 5 14.76 8.13 22.83
C ALA A 5 13.38 7.65 22.39
N LEU A 6 12.80 8.34 21.39
CA LEU A 6 11.59 7.88 20.74
C LEU A 6 11.85 6.43 20.27
N PRO A 7 10.93 5.49 20.49
CA PRO A 7 11.11 4.09 20.09
C PRO A 7 11.54 4.02 18.62
N GLY A 8 12.32 3.00 18.26
CA GLY A 8 13.07 2.92 16.99
C GLY A 8 12.31 3.35 15.73
N GLY A 9 11.02 3.02 15.64
CA GLY A 9 10.15 3.50 14.54
C GLY A 9 9.96 5.01 14.47
N PHE A 10 9.68 5.69 15.60
CA PHE A 10 9.57 7.15 15.63
C PHE A 10 10.95 7.83 15.56
N GLY A 11 11.97 7.28 16.22
CA GLY A 11 13.34 7.83 16.16
C GLY A 11 13.96 7.79 14.75
N SER A 12 13.69 6.74 13.97
CA SER A 12 14.18 6.58 12.59
C SER A 12 13.42 7.40 11.56
N LEU A 13 12.19 7.81 11.84
CA LEU A 13 11.36 8.64 10.96
C LEU A 13 11.51 10.15 11.25
N TYR A 14 11.80 10.53 12.49
CA TYR A 14 11.81 11.92 12.96
C TYR A 14 13.19 12.39 13.43
N PHE A 15 14.24 12.09 12.65
CA PHE A 15 15.56 12.67 12.87
C PHE A 15 15.66 14.10 12.29
N PRO A 16 16.61 14.95 12.74
CA PRO A 16 16.66 16.36 12.36
C PRO A 16 16.62 16.62 10.84
N GLY A 17 17.29 15.77 10.05
CA GLY A 17 17.25 15.84 8.58
C GLY A 17 15.86 15.61 7.98
N MET A 18 15.11 14.61 8.44
CA MET A 18 13.73 14.38 7.97
C MET A 18 12.78 15.48 8.39
N LYS A 19 12.95 16.01 9.61
CA LYS A 19 12.15 17.15 10.08
C LYS A 19 12.38 18.38 9.19
N ALA A 20 13.63 18.71 8.85
CA ALA A 20 13.95 19.81 7.95
C ALA A 20 13.38 19.60 6.53
N THR A 21 13.45 18.37 6.01
CA THR A 21 12.87 18.01 4.72
C THR A 21 11.34 18.13 4.70
N VAL A 22 10.66 17.75 5.78
CA VAL A 22 9.20 17.90 5.90
C VAL A 22 8.80 19.38 6.12
N GLN A 23 9.64 20.15 6.82
CA GLN A 23 9.37 21.54 7.17
C GLN A 23 9.74 22.56 6.08
N GLY A 24 10.28 22.10 4.94
CA GLY A 24 10.37 22.88 3.70
C GLY A 24 11.76 23.48 3.41
N ASP A 25 12.77 23.22 4.24
CA ASP A 25 14.14 23.70 3.97
C ASP A 25 14.85 22.87 2.88
N THR A 26 14.38 21.63 2.66
CA THR A 26 14.80 20.75 1.56
C THR A 26 13.61 20.49 0.66
N PRO A 27 13.70 20.71 -0.67
CA PRO A 27 12.59 20.43 -1.57
C PRO A 27 12.39 18.92 -1.72
N LEU A 28 11.56 18.33 -0.85
CA LEU A 28 11.31 16.89 -0.78
C LEU A 28 10.93 16.29 -2.14
N LEU A 29 10.11 16.99 -2.93
CA LEU A 29 9.64 16.51 -4.23
C LEU A 29 10.64 16.69 -5.37
N ASP A 30 11.67 17.53 -5.18
CA ASP A 30 12.71 17.75 -6.19
C ASP A 30 13.94 16.84 -5.96
N SER A 31 13.84 15.93 -4.98
CA SER A 31 14.88 14.96 -4.64
C SER A 31 14.46 13.54 -5.01
N GLU A 32 15.41 12.60 -5.11
CA GLU A 32 15.12 11.19 -5.36
C GLU A 32 15.29 10.38 -4.07
N ILE A 33 14.18 10.10 -3.39
CA ILE A 33 14.18 9.33 -2.13
C ILE A 33 13.20 8.17 -2.29
N ALA A 34 13.65 7.13 -2.99
CA ALA A 34 12.83 5.97 -3.36
C ALA A 34 12.07 5.32 -2.20
N ALA A 35 12.55 5.46 -0.95
CA ALA A 35 11.91 4.94 0.25
C ALA A 35 10.74 5.80 0.79
N ALA A 36 10.59 7.07 0.38
CA ALA A 36 9.74 8.02 1.10
C ALA A 36 8.95 9.01 0.24
N ASN A 37 9.47 9.47 -0.90
CA ASN A 37 8.91 10.65 -1.59
C ASN A 37 8.23 10.37 -2.94
N GLY A 38 7.97 9.10 -3.26
CA GLY A 38 7.26 8.72 -4.47
C GLY A 38 5.83 9.26 -4.52
N VAL A 39 5.46 9.91 -5.62
CA VAL A 39 4.10 10.43 -5.86
C VAL A 39 3.42 9.59 -6.94
N ALA A 40 2.33 8.92 -6.57
CA ALA A 40 1.57 8.08 -7.49
C ALA A 40 0.06 8.16 -7.21
N THR A 41 -0.74 7.93 -8.26
CA THR A 41 -2.19 7.73 -8.09
C THR A 41 -2.48 6.29 -7.68
N ALA A 42 -3.59 6.06 -6.97
CA ALA A 42 -4.06 4.71 -6.61
C ALA A 42 -4.19 3.80 -7.85
N ARG A 43 -4.61 4.34 -9.00
CA ARG A 43 -4.71 3.62 -10.27
C ARG A 43 -3.34 3.22 -10.83
N ALA A 44 -2.35 4.12 -10.76
CA ALA A 44 -1.00 3.82 -11.20
C ALA A 44 -0.40 2.68 -10.36
N LEU A 45 -0.56 2.76 -9.03
CA LEU A 45 -0.17 1.68 -8.11
C LEU A 45 -0.87 0.36 -8.45
N ALA A 46 -2.19 0.37 -8.65
CA ALA A 46 -2.95 -0.81 -9.00
C ALA A 46 -2.50 -1.45 -10.33
N ARG A 47 -2.13 -0.65 -11.34
CA ARG A 47 -1.61 -1.16 -12.63
C ARG A 47 -0.20 -1.73 -12.49
N MET A 48 0.67 -1.06 -11.75
CA MET A 48 2.03 -1.56 -11.46
C MET A 48 1.98 -2.91 -10.74
N TYR A 49 1.24 -2.99 -9.63
CA TYR A 49 1.02 -4.26 -8.93
C TYR A 49 0.20 -5.25 -9.75
N GLY A 50 -0.65 -4.77 -10.67
CA GLY A 50 -1.39 -5.60 -11.62
C GLY A 50 -0.47 -6.38 -12.55
N ALA A 51 0.59 -5.75 -13.06
CA ALA A 51 1.61 -6.46 -13.83
C ALA A 51 2.27 -7.56 -12.99
N ILE A 52 2.60 -7.28 -11.72
CA ILE A 52 3.17 -8.27 -10.79
C ILE A 52 2.17 -9.41 -10.54
N ALA A 53 0.91 -9.11 -10.20
CA ALA A 53 -0.10 -10.13 -9.93
C ALA A 53 -0.40 -11.03 -11.13
N ASN A 54 -0.15 -10.55 -12.36
CA ASN A 54 -0.46 -11.25 -13.60
C ASN A 54 0.80 -11.78 -14.33
N GLY A 55 1.85 -12.11 -13.57
CA GLY A 55 3.04 -12.81 -14.11
C GLY A 55 4.00 -11.90 -14.88
N GLY A 56 4.04 -10.62 -14.52
CA GLY A 56 4.96 -9.62 -15.06
C GLY A 56 4.45 -8.89 -16.30
N GLU A 57 3.16 -9.02 -16.61
CA GLU A 57 2.55 -8.52 -17.83
C GLU A 57 1.22 -7.84 -17.54
N ILE A 58 0.95 -6.73 -18.22
CA ILE A 58 -0.34 -6.05 -18.23
C ILE A 58 -0.56 -5.40 -19.59
N ASP A 59 -1.80 -5.43 -20.10
CA ASP A 59 -2.18 -4.85 -21.39
C ASP A 59 -1.25 -5.27 -22.56
N GLY A 60 -0.85 -6.55 -22.58
CA GLY A 60 0.01 -7.15 -23.61
C GLY A 60 1.49 -6.72 -23.54
N THR A 61 1.89 -5.93 -22.54
CA THR A 61 3.28 -5.50 -22.36
C THR A 61 3.91 -6.25 -21.18
N ARG A 62 5.01 -6.96 -21.44
CA ARG A 62 5.80 -7.66 -20.42
C ARG A 62 6.86 -6.73 -19.84
N PHE A 63 6.75 -6.46 -18.53
CA PHE A 63 7.73 -5.68 -17.76
C PHE A 63 8.71 -6.57 -17.00
N LEU A 64 8.25 -7.73 -16.53
CA LEU A 64 9.05 -8.71 -15.79
C LEU A 64 8.81 -10.12 -16.35
N SER A 65 9.82 -10.99 -16.20
CA SER A 65 9.64 -12.41 -16.52
C SER A 65 8.73 -13.08 -15.48
N ARG A 66 8.09 -14.19 -15.85
CA ARG A 66 7.24 -14.96 -14.92
C ARG A 66 8.07 -15.51 -13.76
N GLU A 67 9.30 -15.91 -14.04
CA GLU A 67 10.26 -16.45 -13.07
C GLU A 67 10.65 -15.38 -12.04
N LEU A 68 10.94 -14.16 -12.48
CA LEU A 68 11.24 -13.04 -11.58
C LEU A 68 10.04 -12.73 -10.69
N VAL A 69 8.84 -12.64 -11.25
CA VAL A 69 7.61 -12.38 -10.48
C VAL A 69 7.31 -13.49 -9.49
N ALA A 70 7.52 -14.75 -9.86
CA ALA A 70 7.39 -15.87 -8.93
C ALA A 70 8.38 -15.72 -7.75
N GLY A 71 9.61 -15.28 -8.03
CA GLY A 71 10.61 -14.98 -7.02
C GLY A 71 10.30 -13.78 -6.12
N LEU A 72 9.41 -12.86 -6.53
CA LEU A 72 8.93 -11.77 -5.66
C LEU A 72 7.98 -12.27 -4.57
N THR A 73 7.35 -13.44 -4.77
CA THR A 73 6.59 -14.09 -3.70
C THR A 73 7.58 -14.68 -2.71
N GLY A 74 7.88 -13.91 -1.67
CA GLY A 74 8.83 -14.30 -0.63
C GLY A 74 8.35 -15.45 0.25
N PRO A 75 9.27 -16.08 1.01
CA PRO A 75 8.91 -17.04 2.04
C PRO A 75 8.04 -16.36 3.11
N ARG A 76 7.09 -17.10 3.67
CA ARG A 76 6.29 -16.64 4.83
C ARG A 76 7.07 -16.80 6.14
N SER A 77 8.26 -16.19 6.20
CA SER A 77 9.10 -16.20 7.40
C SER A 77 8.84 -14.94 8.22
N LEU A 78 8.08 -15.07 9.30
CA LEU A 78 7.77 -13.97 10.19
C LEU A 78 8.88 -13.80 11.22
N HIS A 79 9.49 -12.61 11.25
CA HIS A 79 10.50 -12.25 12.23
C HIS A 79 10.05 -11.01 13.02
N PRO A 80 10.26 -10.97 14.35
CA PRO A 80 10.02 -9.76 15.12
C PRO A 80 10.78 -8.56 14.52
N ASP A 81 10.05 -7.52 14.12
CA ASP A 81 10.65 -6.29 13.61
C ASP A 81 10.76 -5.26 14.74
N GLY A 82 11.98 -4.79 15.01
CA GLY A 82 12.26 -3.83 16.10
C GLY A 82 11.78 -2.40 15.82
N SER A 83 11.47 -2.06 14.57
CA SER A 83 10.99 -0.72 14.19
C SER A 83 9.47 -0.65 14.14
N ILE A 84 8.84 -1.67 13.57
CA ILE A 84 7.38 -1.81 13.45
C ILE A 84 6.76 -2.36 14.75
N GLY A 85 7.50 -3.15 15.53
CA GLY A 85 7.04 -3.70 16.80
C GLY A 85 6.11 -4.90 16.66
N MET A 86 6.02 -5.52 15.49
CA MET A 86 5.29 -6.77 15.25
C MET A 86 6.07 -7.70 14.31
N PRO A 87 5.77 -9.00 14.26
CA PRO A 87 6.39 -9.89 13.30
C PRO A 87 6.04 -9.51 11.85
N MET A 88 7.06 -9.35 11.01
CA MET A 88 6.92 -9.01 9.60
C MET A 88 7.60 -10.07 8.73
N ALA A 89 7.09 -10.28 7.52
CA ALA A 89 7.73 -11.09 6.49
C ALA A 89 8.12 -10.16 5.32
N PHE A 90 9.34 -9.63 5.40
CA PHE A 90 9.94 -8.83 4.35
C PHE A 90 10.66 -9.71 3.32
N HIS A 91 10.55 -9.35 2.05
CA HIS A 91 11.26 -10.02 0.96
C HIS A 91 11.46 -9.07 -0.22
N LEU A 92 12.71 -8.86 -0.62
CA LEU A 92 13.09 -8.04 -1.79
C LEU A 92 12.39 -6.66 -1.85
N GLY A 93 12.24 -6.00 -0.69
CA GLY A 93 11.60 -4.68 -0.58
C GLY A 93 10.08 -4.68 -0.42
N TYR A 94 9.43 -5.84 -0.48
CA TYR A 94 8.00 -6.00 -0.17
C TYR A 94 7.78 -6.59 1.21
N HIS A 95 6.56 -6.47 1.72
CA HIS A 95 6.12 -7.19 2.91
C HIS A 95 4.77 -7.87 2.74
N SER A 96 4.56 -8.90 3.55
CA SER A 96 3.26 -9.51 3.79
C SER A 96 2.87 -9.36 5.27
N LEU A 97 1.57 -9.43 5.55
CA LEU A 97 1.07 -9.27 6.91
C LEU A 97 1.18 -10.58 7.70
N PRO A 98 1.38 -10.51 9.03
CA PRO A 98 1.39 -11.68 9.91
C PRO A 98 0.02 -12.32 10.12
N PHE A 99 -1.04 -11.85 9.45
CA PHE A 99 -2.42 -12.28 9.65
C PHE A 99 -2.95 -13.05 8.42
N PRO A 100 -2.87 -14.39 8.41
CA PRO A 100 -3.37 -15.21 7.31
C PRO A 100 -4.83 -14.89 6.99
N GLY A 101 -5.15 -14.80 5.69
CA GLY A 101 -6.52 -14.66 5.22
C GLY A 101 -7.10 -13.24 5.29
N ILE A 102 -6.48 -12.28 5.99
CA ILE A 102 -6.92 -10.88 5.99
C ILE A 102 -6.59 -10.24 4.64
N LEU A 103 -5.31 -10.27 4.28
CA LEU A 103 -4.79 -9.70 3.03
C LEU A 103 -3.75 -10.65 2.44
N PRO A 104 -4.18 -11.65 1.63
CA PRO A 104 -3.26 -12.53 0.92
C PRO A 104 -2.43 -11.75 -0.10
N GLY A 105 -1.24 -12.26 -0.41
CA GLY A 105 -0.30 -11.60 -1.31
C GLY A 105 0.76 -10.79 -0.57
N PHE A 106 1.33 -9.81 -1.26
CA PHE A 106 2.40 -8.95 -0.75
C PHE A 106 2.35 -7.58 -1.40
N GLY A 107 3.00 -6.61 -0.79
CA GLY A 107 3.07 -5.25 -1.31
C GLY A 107 3.86 -4.34 -0.40
N HIS A 108 3.44 -3.08 -0.32
CA HIS A 108 4.03 -2.14 0.61
C HIS A 108 2.96 -1.18 1.14
N VAL A 109 2.90 -1.04 2.47
CA VAL A 109 2.08 -0.06 3.18
C VAL A 109 2.98 1.10 3.59
N GLY A 110 2.66 2.29 3.08
CA GLY A 110 3.33 3.54 3.44
C GLY A 110 2.80 4.12 4.75
N LEU A 111 3.52 5.10 5.28
CA LEU A 111 3.10 5.85 6.45
C LEU A 111 1.75 6.54 6.19
N GLY A 112 0.84 6.46 7.15
CA GLY A 112 -0.52 7.00 7.06
C GLY A 112 -1.55 6.01 6.52
N GLY A 113 -1.13 4.90 5.90
CA GLY A 113 -2.03 3.82 5.47
C GLY A 113 -2.27 3.70 3.95
N SER A 114 -1.60 4.51 3.13
CA SER A 114 -1.58 4.29 1.66
C SER A 114 -0.81 3.01 1.32
N LEU A 115 -1.20 2.30 0.26
CA LEU A 115 -0.54 1.06 -0.14
C LEU A 115 -0.73 0.71 -1.62
N GLY A 116 0.15 -0.17 -2.10
CA GLY A 116 -0.10 -1.00 -3.26
C GLY A 116 0.14 -2.47 -2.93
N TRP A 117 -0.64 -3.35 -3.56
CA TRP A 117 -0.68 -4.76 -3.20
C TRP A 117 -0.97 -5.66 -4.40
N ALA A 118 -0.32 -6.83 -4.44
CA ALA A 118 -0.54 -7.88 -5.41
C ALA A 118 -0.82 -9.22 -4.73
N ASP A 119 -1.81 -9.95 -5.24
CA ASP A 119 -2.11 -11.34 -4.92
C ASP A 119 -2.00 -12.19 -6.20
N PRO A 120 -0.81 -12.73 -6.50
CA PRO A 120 -0.60 -13.54 -7.71
C PRO A 120 -1.46 -14.81 -7.77
N ALA A 121 -1.87 -15.36 -6.62
CA ALA A 121 -2.69 -16.57 -6.58
C ALA A 121 -4.09 -16.34 -7.17
N THR A 122 -4.58 -15.09 -7.11
CA THR A 122 -5.89 -14.73 -7.66
C THR A 122 -5.80 -13.77 -8.84
N GLY A 123 -4.61 -13.30 -9.22
CA GLY A 123 -4.42 -12.26 -10.24
C GLY A 123 -4.93 -10.87 -9.80
N LEU A 124 -5.25 -10.69 -8.52
CA LEU A 124 -5.78 -9.44 -7.99
C LEU A 124 -4.63 -8.49 -7.64
N ALA A 125 -4.79 -7.22 -8.00
CA ALA A 125 -3.98 -6.14 -7.48
C ALA A 125 -4.84 -4.92 -7.15
N PHE A 126 -4.40 -4.12 -6.19
CA PHE A 126 -5.06 -2.86 -5.88
C PHE A 126 -4.07 -1.83 -5.33
N GLY A 127 -4.45 -0.57 -5.47
CA GLY A 127 -3.76 0.57 -4.87
C GLY A 127 -4.75 1.41 -4.08
N TYR A 128 -4.31 1.94 -2.95
CA TYR A 128 -5.05 2.86 -2.10
C TYR A 128 -4.14 4.04 -1.76
N ALA A 129 -4.61 5.24 -2.04
CA ALA A 129 -3.88 6.48 -1.76
C ALA A 129 -4.85 7.49 -1.15
N HIS A 130 -4.41 8.19 -0.11
CA HIS A 130 -5.15 9.26 0.54
C HIS A 130 -4.19 10.33 1.06
N ASN A 131 -4.72 11.51 1.34
CA ASN A 131 -3.97 12.65 1.87
C ASN A 131 -4.26 12.93 3.36
N ARG A 132 -4.98 12.02 4.04
CA ARG A 132 -5.27 12.09 5.47
C ARG A 132 -4.04 11.63 6.27
N LEU A 133 -3.13 12.56 6.53
CA LEU A 133 -1.92 12.38 7.36
C LEU A 133 -2.03 13.20 8.65
N LEU A 134 -1.29 12.81 9.68
CA LEU A 134 -1.11 13.57 10.93
C LEU A 134 -2.42 13.88 11.69
N THR A 135 -3.37 12.94 11.67
CA THR A 135 -4.57 13.05 12.51
C THR A 135 -4.32 12.46 13.90
N PRO A 136 -5.12 12.82 14.92
CA PRO A 136 -5.13 12.10 16.21
C PRO A 136 -5.42 10.59 16.08
N PHE A 137 -5.89 10.15 14.91
CA PHE A 137 -6.24 8.78 14.59
C PHE A 137 -5.18 8.07 13.74
N VAL A 138 -3.93 8.55 13.69
CA VAL A 138 -2.87 8.00 12.81
C VAL A 138 -2.70 6.48 12.90
N VAL A 139 -2.90 5.87 14.08
CA VAL A 139 -2.87 4.41 14.25
C VAL A 139 -4.05 3.74 13.52
N ALA A 140 -5.24 4.31 13.62
CA ALA A 140 -6.42 3.82 12.91
C ALA A 140 -6.32 4.08 11.40
N ASP A 141 -5.81 5.25 11.00
CA ASP A 141 -5.54 5.57 9.59
C ASP A 141 -4.52 4.56 9.01
N GLN A 142 -3.44 4.29 9.75
CA GLN A 142 -2.43 3.28 9.40
C GLN A 142 -3.01 1.87 9.31
N ALA A 143 -3.98 1.50 10.14
CA ALA A 143 -4.63 0.18 10.10
C ALA A 143 -5.80 0.11 9.11
N GLY A 144 -6.25 1.24 8.56
CA GLY A 144 -7.43 1.34 7.71
C GLY A 144 -7.35 0.48 6.45
N PHE A 145 -6.14 0.16 5.98
CA PHE A 145 -5.94 -0.73 4.84
C PHE A 145 -6.53 -2.13 5.06
N VAL A 146 -6.64 -2.62 6.30
CA VAL A 146 -7.22 -3.93 6.60
C VAL A 146 -8.70 -3.95 6.22
N ALA A 147 -9.45 -2.93 6.65
CA ALA A 147 -10.87 -2.79 6.31
C ALA A 147 -11.05 -2.56 4.80
N THR A 148 -10.23 -1.69 4.21
CA THR A 148 -10.24 -1.42 2.76
C THR A 148 -9.96 -2.68 1.95
N ALA A 149 -8.97 -3.49 2.34
CA ALA A 149 -8.65 -4.76 1.71
C ALA A 149 -9.83 -5.74 1.76
N ALA A 150 -10.48 -5.87 2.91
CA ALA A 150 -11.65 -6.74 3.05
C ALA A 150 -12.80 -6.31 2.12
N LEU A 151 -13.07 -5.00 2.03
CA LEU A 151 -14.08 -4.45 1.13
C LEU A 151 -13.72 -4.68 -0.35
N ILE A 152 -12.46 -4.46 -0.73
CA ILE A 152 -11.97 -4.71 -2.09
C ILE A 152 -12.17 -6.17 -2.47
N ARG A 153 -11.74 -7.10 -1.61
CA ARG A 153 -11.86 -8.55 -1.88
C ARG A 153 -13.32 -8.99 -2.01
N ARG A 154 -14.21 -8.46 -1.16
CA ARG A 154 -15.67 -8.69 -1.28
C ARG A 154 -16.22 -8.12 -2.59
N GLY A 155 -15.77 -6.95 -3.00
CA GLY A 155 -16.14 -6.33 -4.27
C GLY A 155 -15.68 -7.18 -5.47
N VAL A 156 -14.45 -7.66 -5.45
CA VAL A 156 -13.87 -8.52 -6.49
C VAL A 156 -14.61 -9.85 -6.59
N ALA A 157 -14.94 -10.49 -5.47
CA ALA A 157 -15.74 -11.72 -5.48
C ALA A 157 -17.08 -11.50 -6.18
N ARG A 158 -17.81 -10.43 -5.82
CA ARG A 158 -19.08 -10.07 -6.48
C ARG A 158 -18.91 -9.74 -7.96
N ALA A 159 -17.84 -9.05 -8.32
CA ALA A 159 -17.52 -8.69 -9.70
C ALA A 159 -17.21 -9.93 -10.56
N ARG A 160 -16.60 -10.97 -9.99
CA ARG A 160 -16.37 -12.25 -10.69
C ARG A 160 -17.69 -12.98 -10.95
N ASP A 161 -18.60 -12.94 -9.99
CA ASP A 161 -19.90 -13.63 -10.11
C ASP A 161 -20.88 -12.88 -11.02
N ARG A 162 -20.87 -11.54 -10.98
CA ARG A 162 -21.91 -10.69 -11.60
C ARG A 162 -21.41 -9.89 -12.80
N GLY A 163 -20.13 -10.02 -13.14
CA GLY A 163 -19.45 -9.14 -14.08
C GLY A 163 -19.04 -7.80 -13.45
N PHE A 164 -18.22 -7.05 -14.18
CA PHE A 164 -17.75 -5.73 -13.79
C PHE A 164 -17.77 -4.76 -14.96
N THR A 165 -17.82 -3.48 -14.64
CA THR A 165 -17.66 -2.40 -15.62
C THR A 165 -16.33 -1.71 -15.38
N GLY A 166 -15.54 -1.54 -16.44
CA GLY A 166 -14.32 -0.75 -16.38
C GLY A 166 -14.64 0.70 -15.98
N ILE A 167 -13.93 1.22 -14.99
CA ILE A 167 -14.09 2.61 -14.58
C ILE A 167 -13.38 3.53 -15.59
N PRO A 168 -14.02 4.63 -16.07
CA PRO A 168 -13.40 5.59 -16.96
C PRO A 168 -12.07 6.16 -16.43
N ARG A 169 -11.31 6.80 -17.32
CA ARG A 169 -10.01 7.43 -17.01
C ARG A 169 -10.07 8.32 -15.76
N LEU A 170 -11.14 9.12 -15.64
CA LEU A 170 -11.34 10.09 -14.57
C LEU A 170 -11.87 9.50 -13.25
N GLY A 171 -12.06 8.18 -13.18
CA GLY A 171 -12.64 7.52 -12.01
C GLY A 171 -14.14 7.30 -12.14
N ALA A 172 -14.73 6.69 -11.11
CA ALA A 172 -16.17 6.56 -11.04
C ALA A 172 -16.73 7.94 -10.66
N GLY A 173 -17.85 8.33 -11.27
CA GLY A 173 -18.55 9.54 -10.84
C GLY A 173 -18.90 9.43 -9.37
N PHE A 174 -18.64 10.49 -8.59
CA PHE A 174 -19.12 10.57 -7.22
C PHE A 174 -20.64 10.68 -7.28
N GLN A 175 -21.33 9.59 -6.96
CA GLN A 175 -22.75 9.67 -6.66
C GLN A 175 -22.83 10.15 -5.21
N GLY A 176 -23.29 11.39 -5.03
CA GLY A 176 -23.46 11.98 -3.70
C GLY A 176 -24.27 11.07 -2.78
N PRO A 177 -24.24 11.31 -1.46
CA PRO A 177 -25.08 10.55 -0.54
C PRO A 177 -26.52 10.58 -1.08
N ALA A 178 -27.11 9.40 -1.25
CA ALA A 178 -28.53 9.31 -1.56
C ALA A 178 -29.25 10.19 -0.54
N THR A 179 -30.05 11.14 -1.01
CA THR A 179 -30.96 11.90 -0.14
C THR A 179 -31.69 10.87 0.70
N ALA A 180 -31.36 10.81 1.99
CA ALA A 180 -32.14 10.05 2.94
C ALA A 180 -33.56 10.61 2.81
N ALA A 181 -34.48 9.80 2.31
CA ALA A 181 -35.89 10.14 2.36
C ALA A 181 -36.21 10.43 3.83
N GLY A 182 -36.68 11.65 4.08
CA GLY A 182 -37.02 12.13 5.42
C GLY A 182 -38.16 11.37 6.06
#